data_AF-A0A2N9NSK0-F1
#
_entry.id   AF-A0A2N9NSK0-F1
#
_cell.length_a   1.000
_cell.length_b   1.000
_cell.length_c   1.000
_cell.angle_alpha   90.00
_cell.angle_beta   90.00
_cell.angle_gamma   90.00
#
_symmetry.space_group_name_H-M   'P 1'
#
loop_
_entity.id
_entity.type
_entity.pdbx_description
1 polymer ?
#
loop_
_entity_poly.entity_id
_entity_poly.type
_entity_poly.pdbx_seq_one_letter_code
_entity_poly.pdbx_strand_id
1 'polypeptide(L)'
;MKSKESGHCFYGRLSRWIPAAPLLLMGVLASDLADAQTGVVSVLPDADTFVRSMAPTDNFGGAGALSVSGSAAVNGSGQPNGLFDTLIRFPMSNVVAALDSTLGAGNWLVIKSRLIVNEIAMPDNDIFNQGVGAFEIFWLASDAWIEGTGTPKGPTSDGVTWNDLPGTVNPNLDVSLGVFTNSGVDGEISFTLALADPLVAGIRRGADVNLHLTAARPEVGFTFNSRNFGNTNDQPVLEVTAVVNPEPRIGAIIASGGQVSISFQAVSNWIYRLQAAQALTPVGPGDWIDLLVVPAQPTSTNVLYQDAATNQTRFYRLSVSP
;
A
#
# COMPACT_ATOMS: atom_id res chain seq x y z
N MET A 1 16.43 -2.49 1.73
CA MET A 1 15.75 -3.81 1.65
C MET A 1 16.51 -4.69 0.67
N LYS A 2 17.04 -5.85 1.10
CA LYS A 2 17.65 -6.83 0.18
C LYS A 2 16.53 -7.48 -0.64
N SER A 3 16.47 -7.11 -1.92
CA SER A 3 15.72 -7.85 -2.95
C SER A 3 16.08 -9.33 -2.84
N LYS A 4 15.07 -10.18 -2.64
CA LYS A 4 15.25 -11.63 -2.68
C LYS A 4 15.19 -12.03 -4.15
N GLU A 5 16.34 -11.94 -4.83
CA GLU A 5 16.51 -12.50 -6.17
C GLU A 5 16.40 -14.02 -6.09
N SER A 6 15.23 -14.58 -6.43
CA SER A 6 15.07 -16.02 -6.65
C SER A 6 15.57 -16.37 -8.07
N GLY A 7 16.88 -16.53 -8.21
CA GLY A 7 17.50 -17.03 -9.43
C GLY A 7 17.28 -18.53 -9.59
N HIS A 8 16.24 -18.93 -10.34
CA HIS A 8 16.15 -20.29 -10.87
C HIS A 8 16.99 -20.41 -12.15
N CYS A 9 18.21 -20.93 -12.02
CA CYS A 9 19.07 -21.30 -13.15
C CYS A 9 18.62 -22.63 -13.77
N PHE A 10 18.24 -22.62 -15.04
CA PHE A 10 18.10 -23.84 -15.85
C PHE A 10 19.41 -24.17 -16.57
N TYR A 11 19.89 -25.41 -16.43
CA TYR A 11 21.06 -25.95 -17.14
C TYR A 11 20.61 -26.87 -18.28
N GLY A 12 20.99 -26.55 -19.52
CA GLY A 12 20.89 -27.44 -20.68
C GLY A 12 22.24 -27.57 -21.37
N ARG A 13 22.87 -28.76 -21.30
CA ARG A 13 24.13 -29.07 -22.00
C ARG A 13 23.81 -29.74 -23.33
N LEU A 14 24.03 -29.04 -24.45
CA LEU A 14 23.82 -29.58 -25.79
C LEU A 14 25.01 -30.47 -26.22
N SER A 15 24.77 -31.78 -26.36
CA SER A 15 25.74 -32.73 -26.94
C SER A 15 25.29 -33.22 -28.32
N ARG A 16 26.14 -32.92 -29.31
CA ARG A 16 26.38 -33.53 -30.64
C ARG A 16 25.19 -33.95 -31.55
N TRP A 17 25.30 -33.44 -32.78
CA TRP A 17 24.44 -33.57 -33.94
C TRP A 17 24.32 -34.99 -34.55
N ILE A 18 23.09 -35.35 -34.94
CA ILE A 18 22.74 -36.33 -35.99
C ILE A 18 21.75 -35.63 -36.93
N PRO A 19 21.89 -35.68 -38.27
CA PRO A 19 20.98 -35.01 -39.18
C PRO A 19 19.74 -35.89 -39.42
N ALA A 20 18.60 -35.50 -38.85
CA ALA A 20 17.29 -36.02 -39.21
C ALA A 20 16.32 -34.83 -39.33
N ALA A 21 15.56 -34.82 -40.43
CA ALA A 21 14.66 -33.74 -40.85
C ALA A 21 13.73 -33.27 -39.70
N PRO A 22 13.57 -31.96 -39.45
CA PRO A 22 12.64 -31.51 -38.44
C PRO A 22 11.23 -31.49 -39.03
N LEU A 23 10.42 -32.45 -38.59
CA LEU A 23 8.97 -32.34 -38.62
C LEU A 23 8.60 -31.16 -37.70
N LEU A 24 8.23 -30.03 -38.30
CA LEU A 24 7.88 -28.80 -37.57
C LEU A 24 6.50 -28.99 -36.91
N LEU A 25 6.48 -29.61 -35.73
CA LEU A 25 5.28 -29.71 -34.90
C LEU A 25 5.09 -28.35 -34.19
N MET A 26 4.35 -27.43 -34.82
CA MET A 26 3.85 -26.23 -34.16
C MET A 26 2.79 -26.65 -33.13
N GLY A 27 3.24 -27.00 -31.92
CA GLY A 27 2.37 -27.05 -30.75
C GLY A 27 1.98 -25.64 -30.37
N VAL A 28 0.76 -25.21 -30.75
CA VAL A 28 0.13 -24.02 -30.19
C VAL A 28 -0.19 -24.35 -28.73
N LEU A 29 0.71 -23.97 -27.82
CA LEU A 29 0.39 -23.91 -26.40
C LEU A 29 -0.60 -22.76 -26.23
N ALA A 30 -1.87 -23.09 -26.01
CA ALA A 30 -2.85 -22.13 -25.51
C ALA A 30 -2.40 -21.71 -24.10
N SER A 31 -1.76 -20.54 -24.00
CA SER A 31 -1.50 -19.89 -22.73
C SER A 31 -2.83 -19.29 -22.25
N ASP A 32 -3.41 -19.86 -21.19
CA ASP A 32 -4.57 -19.26 -20.53
C ASP A 32 -4.23 -17.81 -20.16
N LEU A 33 -5.11 -16.89 -20.56
CA LEU A 33 -5.02 -15.47 -20.27
C LEU A 33 -5.44 -15.25 -18.81
N ALA A 34 -4.51 -15.48 -17.88
CA ALA A 34 -4.71 -15.02 -16.51
C ALA A 34 -4.42 -13.51 -16.47
N ASP A 35 -5.45 -12.71 -16.18
CA ASP A 35 -5.26 -11.34 -15.74
C ASP A 35 -4.60 -11.33 -14.35
N ALA A 36 -3.89 -10.25 -14.02
CA ALA A 36 -3.31 -10.11 -12.68
C ALA A 36 -4.43 -10.14 -11.62
N GLN A 37 -4.45 -11.20 -10.81
CA GLN A 37 -5.45 -11.34 -9.75
C GLN A 37 -5.21 -10.27 -8.68
N THR A 38 -6.28 -9.58 -8.30
CA THR A 38 -6.28 -8.55 -7.24
C THR A 38 -7.06 -9.03 -6.02
N GLY A 39 -6.63 -8.63 -4.83
CA GLY A 39 -7.31 -8.87 -3.56
C GLY A 39 -7.52 -7.56 -2.82
N VAL A 40 -8.70 -7.40 -2.22
CA VAL A 40 -9.04 -6.25 -1.38
C VAL A 40 -9.40 -6.75 0.00
N VAL A 41 -8.79 -6.17 1.03
CA VAL A 41 -9.08 -6.47 2.43
C VAL A 41 -9.43 -5.19 3.16
N SER A 42 -10.54 -5.21 3.87
CA SER A 42 -10.99 -4.12 4.74
C SER A 42 -10.66 -4.45 6.19
N VAL A 43 -10.07 -3.49 6.90
CA VAL A 43 -9.67 -3.63 8.30
C VAL A 43 -10.37 -2.56 9.13
N LEU A 44 -11.08 -3.00 10.17
CA LEU A 44 -11.61 -2.12 11.19
C LEU A 44 -10.52 -1.80 12.22
N PRO A 45 -10.48 -0.57 12.76
CA PRO A 45 -9.53 -0.19 13.79
C PRO A 45 -9.80 -0.94 15.10
N ASP A 46 -8.74 -1.26 15.84
CA ASP A 46 -8.84 -1.87 17.17
C ASP A 46 -8.69 -0.84 18.30
N ALA A 47 -8.10 0.31 17.98
CA ALA A 47 -7.97 1.45 18.87
C ALA A 47 -8.10 2.76 18.10
N ASP A 48 -8.77 3.76 18.69
CA ASP A 48 -8.73 5.14 18.21
C ASP A 48 -8.97 6.14 19.35
N THR A 49 -8.55 7.38 19.13
CA THR A 49 -8.83 8.47 20.06
C THR A 49 -8.59 9.81 19.38
N PHE A 50 -9.26 10.86 19.84
CA PHE A 50 -8.82 12.21 19.58
C PHE A 50 -8.26 12.83 20.87
N VAL A 51 -7.35 13.77 20.71
CA VAL A 51 -6.77 14.56 21.80
C VAL A 51 -6.90 16.03 21.44
N ARG A 52 -7.02 16.91 22.44
CA ARG A 52 -7.21 18.35 22.21
C ARG A 52 -6.38 19.25 23.10
N SER A 53 -5.85 20.31 22.51
CA SER A 53 -4.98 21.30 23.20
C SER A 53 -5.65 22.02 24.38
N MET A 54 -6.96 22.25 24.35
CA MET A 54 -7.69 22.90 25.45
C MET A 54 -8.14 21.94 26.55
N ALA A 55 -7.80 20.65 26.45
CA ALA A 55 -7.96 19.68 27.54
C ALA A 55 -6.74 18.75 27.54
N PRO A 56 -5.56 19.27 27.89
CA PRO A 56 -4.32 18.63 27.48
C PRO A 56 -3.96 17.35 28.26
N THR A 57 -4.66 17.09 29.36
CA THR A 57 -4.52 15.91 30.22
C THR A 57 -5.63 14.88 30.01
N ASP A 58 -6.54 15.15 29.08
CA ASP A 58 -7.75 14.37 28.88
C ASP A 58 -7.61 13.49 27.64
N ASN A 59 -8.19 12.29 27.73
CA ASN A 59 -8.33 11.31 26.66
C ASN A 59 -9.81 11.17 26.27
N PHE A 60 -10.06 10.90 24.98
CA PHE A 60 -11.40 10.78 24.41
C PHE A 60 -11.59 9.50 23.56
N GLY A 61 -10.95 8.39 23.90
CA GLY A 61 -11.07 7.12 23.14
C GLY A 61 -12.48 6.52 23.12
N GLY A 62 -13.27 6.76 24.17
CA GLY A 62 -14.67 6.35 24.30
C GLY A 62 -15.69 7.20 23.53
N ALA A 63 -15.27 8.15 22.68
CA ALA A 63 -16.12 9.28 22.28
C ALA A 63 -17.28 8.99 21.32
N GLY A 64 -17.25 7.91 20.55
CA GLY A 64 -18.20 7.69 19.44
C GLY A 64 -17.92 8.53 18.19
N ALA A 65 -16.97 9.46 18.24
CA ALA A 65 -16.51 10.27 17.12
C ALA A 65 -15.04 10.67 17.33
N LEU A 66 -14.33 10.88 16.23
CA LEU A 66 -12.97 11.40 16.14
C LEU A 66 -12.99 12.79 15.50
N SER A 67 -11.95 13.59 15.74
CA SER A 67 -11.92 14.94 15.21
C SER A 67 -10.50 15.43 14.95
N VAL A 68 -10.35 16.18 13.87
CA VAL A 68 -9.15 16.92 13.49
C VAL A 68 -9.52 18.39 13.36
N SER A 69 -8.82 19.26 14.08
CA SER A 69 -9.18 20.66 14.10
C SER A 69 -8.00 21.60 14.15
N GLY A 70 -8.07 22.64 13.31
CA GLY A 70 -7.12 23.74 13.26
C GLY A 70 -7.45 24.84 14.29
N SER A 71 -6.49 25.75 14.46
CA SER A 71 -6.54 26.75 15.54
C SER A 71 -7.63 27.83 15.38
N ALA A 72 -8.19 27.99 14.18
CA ALA A 72 -9.22 28.98 13.88
C ALA A 72 -10.63 28.37 13.72
N ALA A 73 -10.75 27.04 13.78
CA ALA A 73 -12.04 26.38 13.68
C ALA A 73 -12.86 26.56 14.97
N VAL A 74 -14.18 26.58 14.82
CA VAL A 74 -15.14 26.82 15.90
C VAL A 74 -16.27 25.80 15.82
N ASN A 75 -16.93 25.52 16.95
CA ASN A 75 -18.13 24.68 16.98
C ASN A 75 -19.36 25.40 16.39
N GLY A 76 -20.51 24.72 16.36
CA GLY A 76 -21.78 25.29 15.89
C GLY A 76 -22.26 26.52 16.68
N SER A 77 -21.75 26.71 17.89
CA SER A 77 -21.99 27.89 18.75
C SER A 77 -20.97 29.02 18.54
N GLY A 78 -20.04 28.88 17.59
CA GLY A 78 -18.99 29.87 17.30
C GLY A 78 -17.86 29.93 18.34
N GLN A 79 -17.75 28.92 19.21
CA GLN A 79 -16.70 28.85 20.23
C GLN A 79 -15.49 28.05 19.72
N PRO A 80 -14.26 28.53 19.94
CA PRO A 80 -13.06 27.75 19.62
C PRO A 80 -12.87 26.63 20.63
N ASN A 81 -12.57 25.41 20.16
CA ASN A 81 -12.19 24.29 21.03
C ASN A 81 -10.68 23.96 21.06
N GLY A 82 -9.87 24.76 20.37
CA GLY A 82 -8.43 24.51 20.18
C GLY A 82 -8.14 23.50 19.07
N LEU A 83 -6.87 23.10 19.00
CA LEU A 83 -6.39 22.06 18.09
C LEU A 83 -6.85 20.67 18.53
N PHE A 84 -7.20 19.84 17.55
CA PHE A 84 -7.54 18.43 17.73
C PHE A 84 -6.70 17.59 16.79
N ASP A 85 -6.13 16.53 17.34
CA ASP A 85 -5.43 15.50 16.59
C ASP A 85 -6.10 14.15 16.85
N THR A 86 -6.07 13.28 15.84
CA THR A 86 -6.65 11.94 15.92
C THR A 86 -5.57 10.87 15.74
N LEU A 87 -5.66 9.80 16.52
CA LEU A 87 -4.86 8.59 16.41
C LEU A 87 -5.78 7.40 16.10
N ILE A 88 -5.40 6.57 15.14
CA ILE A 88 -6.16 5.36 14.76
C ILE A 88 -5.18 4.22 14.55
N ARG A 89 -5.45 3.05 15.15
CA ARG A 89 -4.67 1.82 14.94
C ARG A 89 -5.50 0.77 14.24
N PHE A 90 -4.91 0.17 13.21
CA PHE A 90 -5.51 -0.92 12.46
C PHE A 90 -4.65 -2.19 12.58
N PRO A 91 -5.21 -3.30 13.08
CA PRO A 91 -4.47 -4.56 13.21
C PRO A 91 -4.34 -5.27 11.85
N MET A 92 -3.12 -5.39 11.32
CA MET A 92 -2.89 -5.98 9.98
C MET A 92 -2.74 -7.50 9.98
N SER A 93 -2.83 -8.16 11.13
CA SER A 93 -2.60 -9.60 11.26
C SER A 93 -3.49 -10.44 10.32
N ASN A 94 -4.75 -10.03 10.14
CA ASN A 94 -5.69 -10.71 9.24
C ASN A 94 -5.47 -10.37 7.75
N VAL A 95 -4.82 -9.25 7.44
CA VAL A 95 -4.59 -8.81 6.05
C VAL A 95 -3.66 -9.78 5.34
N VAL A 96 -2.55 -10.16 5.99
CA VAL A 96 -1.59 -11.10 5.40
C VAL A 96 -2.26 -12.45 5.13
N ALA A 97 -2.99 -13.00 6.10
CA ALA A 97 -3.68 -14.28 5.92
C ALA A 97 -4.74 -14.22 4.80
N ALA A 98 -5.53 -13.16 4.74
CA ALA A 98 -6.55 -12.97 3.71
C ALA A 98 -5.92 -12.85 2.31
N LEU A 99 -4.88 -12.01 2.17
CA LEU A 99 -4.17 -11.84 0.90
C LEU A 99 -3.40 -13.09 0.49
N ASP A 100 -2.76 -13.81 1.43
CA ASP A 100 -2.08 -15.08 1.13
C ASP A 100 -3.06 -16.15 0.64
N SER A 101 -4.25 -16.22 1.24
CA SER A 101 -5.29 -17.17 0.79
C SER A 101 -5.86 -16.83 -0.59
N THR A 102 -5.86 -15.55 -0.96
CA THR A 102 -6.44 -15.08 -2.22
C THR A 102 -5.40 -15.04 -3.34
N LEU A 103 -4.21 -14.53 -3.07
CA LEU A 103 -3.17 -14.17 -4.05
C LEU A 103 -1.93 -15.08 -3.98
N GLY A 104 -1.92 -16.06 -3.08
CA GLY A 104 -0.78 -16.94 -2.85
C GLY A 104 0.20 -16.36 -1.82
N ALA A 105 0.73 -17.25 -0.98
CA ALA A 105 1.50 -16.89 0.20
C ALA A 105 2.74 -16.04 -0.13
N GLY A 106 2.78 -14.82 0.40
CA GLY A 106 3.92 -13.90 0.31
C GLY A 106 4.21 -13.33 -1.09
N ASN A 107 3.42 -13.70 -2.10
CA ASN A 107 3.65 -13.41 -3.52
C ASN A 107 2.71 -12.31 -4.04
N TRP A 108 2.43 -11.30 -3.22
CA TRP A 108 1.60 -10.16 -3.60
C TRP A 108 2.30 -8.84 -3.26
N LEU A 109 1.91 -7.78 -3.98
CA LEU A 109 2.34 -6.41 -3.75
C LEU A 109 1.15 -5.54 -3.38
N VAL A 110 1.31 -4.66 -2.39
CA VAL A 110 0.33 -3.62 -2.08
C VAL A 110 0.38 -2.57 -3.19
N ILE A 111 -0.77 -2.27 -3.79
CA ILE A 111 -0.90 -1.27 -4.87
C ILE A 111 -1.84 -0.12 -4.51
N LYS A 112 -2.62 -0.25 -3.43
CA LYS A 112 -3.43 0.84 -2.89
C LYS A 112 -3.68 0.65 -1.41
N SER A 113 -3.67 1.77 -0.67
CA SER A 113 -4.19 1.85 0.68
C SER A 113 -5.17 3.03 0.74
N ARG A 114 -6.32 2.85 1.37
CA ARG A 114 -7.39 3.84 1.40
C ARG A 114 -8.04 3.87 2.77
N LEU A 115 -8.05 5.04 3.42
CA LEU A 115 -8.83 5.28 4.63
C LEU A 115 -10.24 5.70 4.22
N ILE A 116 -11.26 5.04 4.76
CA ILE A 116 -12.67 5.35 4.55
C ILE A 116 -13.25 5.72 5.91
N VAL A 117 -13.96 6.84 5.98
CA VAL A 117 -14.60 7.33 7.21
C VAL A 117 -15.95 7.95 6.86
N ASN A 118 -16.83 8.08 7.85
CA ASN A 118 -18.13 8.73 7.70
C ASN A 118 -18.10 10.09 8.41
N GLU A 119 -18.08 11.16 7.63
CA GLU A 119 -18.00 12.55 8.09
C GLU A 119 -19.32 12.98 8.73
N ILE A 120 -19.21 13.80 9.78
CA ILE A 120 -20.31 14.50 10.45
C ILE A 120 -20.08 16.00 10.29
N ALA A 121 -20.78 16.62 9.35
CA ALA A 121 -20.62 18.03 9.01
C ALA A 121 -21.07 18.96 10.14
N MET A 122 -22.13 18.57 10.86
CA MET A 122 -22.69 19.34 11.98
C MET A 122 -22.85 18.46 13.22
N PRO A 123 -21.76 18.16 13.95
CA PRO A 123 -21.84 17.32 15.14
C PRO A 123 -22.72 17.95 16.22
N ASP A 124 -23.65 17.17 16.79
CA ASP A 124 -24.56 17.58 17.88
C ASP A 124 -23.85 17.54 19.26
N ASN A 125 -22.65 18.11 19.31
CA ASN A 125 -21.87 18.27 20.53
C ASN A 125 -20.90 19.45 20.37
N ASP A 126 -21.06 20.45 21.25
CA ASP A 126 -20.26 21.68 21.23
C ASP A 126 -18.75 21.45 21.42
N ILE A 127 -18.30 20.25 21.81
CA ILE A 127 -16.86 19.95 21.85
C ILE A 127 -16.23 19.97 20.46
N PHE A 128 -16.98 19.62 19.42
CA PHE A 128 -16.44 19.43 18.08
C PHE A 128 -16.50 20.71 17.29
N ASN A 129 -15.36 21.08 16.70
CA ASN A 129 -15.30 22.17 15.76
C ASN A 129 -15.83 21.73 14.39
N GLN A 130 -16.33 22.70 13.64
CA GLN A 130 -16.84 22.57 12.28
C GLN A 130 -15.96 23.37 11.34
N GLY A 131 -15.81 22.92 10.10
CA GLY A 131 -15.10 23.66 9.06
C GLY A 131 -14.56 22.76 7.96
N VAL A 132 -14.64 23.24 6.73
CA VAL A 132 -13.96 22.61 5.60
C VAL A 132 -12.53 23.13 5.53
N GLY A 133 -11.56 22.22 5.57
CA GLY A 133 -10.16 22.61 5.51
C GLY A 133 -9.24 21.42 5.28
N ALA A 134 -7.96 21.72 5.07
CA ALA A 134 -6.99 20.67 4.83
C ALA A 134 -6.46 20.09 6.15
N PHE A 135 -6.26 18.78 6.16
CA PHE A 135 -5.60 18.02 7.21
C PHE A 135 -4.58 17.07 6.59
N GLU A 136 -3.62 16.62 7.39
CA GLU A 136 -2.56 15.72 6.96
C GLU A 136 -2.67 14.40 7.72
N ILE A 137 -2.37 13.30 7.02
CA ILE A 137 -2.34 11.95 7.60
C ILE A 137 -0.90 11.45 7.58
N PHE A 138 -0.39 11.04 8.73
CA PHE A 138 0.91 10.42 8.90
C PHE A 138 0.77 8.94 9.24
N TRP A 139 1.66 8.11 8.69
CA TRP A 139 1.98 6.81 9.29
C TRP A 139 2.91 7.06 10.47
N LEU A 140 2.56 6.52 11.64
CA LEU A 140 3.37 6.58 12.84
C LEU A 140 4.27 5.36 12.95
N ALA A 141 5.54 5.59 13.28
CA ALA A 141 6.48 4.52 13.58
C ALA A 141 6.28 3.91 14.99
N SER A 142 5.56 4.62 15.85
CA SER A 142 5.29 4.20 17.22
C SER A 142 3.97 3.44 17.33
N ASP A 143 4.03 2.27 17.97
CA ASP A 143 2.86 1.45 18.32
C ASP A 143 2.51 1.59 19.82
N ALA A 144 3.15 2.54 20.53
CA ALA A 144 3.18 2.55 22.00
C ALA A 144 2.01 3.31 22.66
N TRP A 145 1.17 4.00 21.89
CA TRP A 145 0.05 4.74 22.46
C TRP A 145 -1.09 3.79 22.86
N ILE A 146 -1.84 4.19 23.87
CA ILE A 146 -2.95 3.42 24.43
C ILE A 146 -4.21 4.26 24.29
N GLU A 147 -5.28 3.64 23.80
CA GLU A 147 -6.61 4.24 23.83
C GLU A 147 -7.15 4.25 25.27
N GLY A 148 -7.63 5.40 25.73
CA GLY A 148 -8.32 5.51 27.01
C GLY A 148 -9.84 5.37 26.87
N THR A 149 -10.54 5.44 27.99
CA THR A 149 -11.99 5.18 28.07
C THR A 149 -12.86 6.44 28.05
N GLY A 150 -12.24 7.61 27.95
CA GLY A 150 -12.91 8.90 28.13
C GLY A 150 -13.87 9.28 27.02
N THR A 151 -14.90 10.04 27.38
CA THR A 151 -15.94 10.54 26.46
C THR A 151 -16.01 12.06 26.50
N PRO A 152 -16.61 12.74 25.50
CA PRO A 152 -16.78 14.19 25.54
C PRO A 152 -17.46 14.75 26.80
N LYS A 153 -18.38 13.99 27.41
CA LYS A 153 -19.09 14.37 28.64
C LYS A 153 -18.43 13.88 29.93
N GLY A 154 -17.40 13.04 29.80
CA GLY A 154 -16.68 12.42 30.90
C GLY A 154 -15.31 11.97 30.42
N PRO A 155 -14.36 12.91 30.20
CA PRO A 155 -13.01 12.57 29.81
C PRO A 155 -12.29 11.81 30.92
N THR A 156 -11.28 11.04 30.54
CA THR A 156 -10.40 10.28 31.46
C THR A 156 -8.93 10.59 31.17
N SER A 157 -8.02 9.98 31.90
CA SER A 157 -6.56 10.13 31.71
C SER A 157 -5.84 8.77 31.65
N ASP A 158 -6.56 7.70 31.33
CA ASP A 158 -6.08 6.31 31.30
C ASP A 158 -5.49 5.90 29.93
N GLY A 159 -5.34 6.84 29.01
CA GLY A 159 -4.74 6.64 27.68
C GLY A 159 -3.97 7.86 27.22
N VAL A 160 -3.58 7.89 25.94
CA VAL A 160 -2.80 9.00 25.35
C VAL A 160 -3.56 10.32 25.44
N THR A 161 -2.88 11.36 25.88
CA THR A 161 -3.40 12.72 26.01
C THR A 161 -2.67 13.66 25.06
N TRP A 162 -3.14 14.91 24.93
CA TRP A 162 -2.46 15.92 24.11
C TRP A 162 -1.00 16.14 24.56
N ASN A 163 -0.74 16.11 25.87
CA ASN A 163 0.61 16.29 26.41
C ASN A 163 1.56 15.15 26.06
N ASP A 164 1.04 13.97 25.72
CA ASP A 164 1.83 12.81 25.34
C ASP A 164 2.22 12.83 23.85
N LEU A 165 1.51 13.59 23.01
CA LEU A 165 1.75 13.65 21.56
C LEU A 165 3.22 13.86 21.18
N PRO A 166 3.99 14.79 21.81
CA PRO A 166 5.40 14.98 21.47
C PRO A 166 6.27 13.72 21.70
N GLY A 167 5.85 12.81 22.58
CA GLY A 167 6.50 11.51 22.80
C GLY A 167 5.93 10.39 21.93
N THR A 168 4.69 10.54 21.43
CA THR A 168 4.05 9.59 20.51
C THR A 168 4.50 9.78 19.07
N VAL A 169 4.61 11.03 18.60
CA VAL A 169 5.04 11.37 17.24
C VAL A 169 6.56 11.47 17.17
N ASN A 170 7.14 10.99 16.09
CA ASN A 170 8.56 11.08 15.80
C ASN A 170 8.77 11.61 14.37
N PRO A 171 9.04 12.91 14.19
CA PRO A 171 9.16 13.51 12.86
C PRO A 171 10.34 12.99 12.03
N ASN A 172 11.26 12.20 12.62
CA ASN A 172 12.35 11.56 11.88
C ASN A 172 11.99 10.18 11.33
N LEU A 173 10.91 9.57 11.81
CA LEU A 173 10.48 8.22 11.44
C LEU A 173 9.06 8.17 10.86
N ASP A 174 8.19 9.05 11.33
CA ASP A 174 6.83 9.18 10.83
C ASP A 174 6.85 9.73 9.41
N VAL A 175 5.92 9.26 8.59
CA VAL A 175 5.90 9.58 7.16
C VAL A 175 4.53 10.09 6.76
N SER A 176 4.50 11.27 6.14
CA SER A 176 3.26 11.81 5.56
C SER A 176 2.74 10.89 4.46
N LEU A 177 1.46 10.56 4.55
CA LEU A 177 0.71 9.77 3.58
C LEU A 177 -0.14 10.65 2.64
N GLY A 178 -0.16 11.96 2.87
CA GLY A 178 -0.87 12.93 2.05
C GLY A 178 -1.58 14.01 2.87
N VAL A 179 -1.89 15.11 2.17
CA VAL A 179 -2.73 16.21 2.66
C VAL A 179 -4.07 16.13 1.92
N PHE A 180 -5.16 16.14 2.69
CA PHE A 180 -6.51 15.94 2.21
C PHE A 180 -7.43 17.06 2.71
N THR A 181 -8.63 17.15 2.15
CA THR A 181 -9.68 18.09 2.58
C THR A 181 -10.96 17.30 2.83
N ASN A 182 -11.66 17.62 3.92
CA ASN A 182 -12.97 17.05 4.20
C ASN A 182 -14.05 17.63 3.25
N SER A 183 -15.22 17.00 3.19
CA SER A 183 -16.30 17.43 2.30
C SER A 183 -17.16 18.54 2.89
N GLY A 184 -17.27 18.62 4.22
CA GLY A 184 -18.24 19.45 4.92
C GLY A 184 -19.68 18.98 4.77
N VAL A 185 -19.88 17.70 4.40
CA VAL A 185 -21.19 17.07 4.22
C VAL A 185 -21.22 15.75 4.98
N ASP A 186 -22.37 15.40 5.54
CA ASP A 186 -22.55 14.11 6.21
C ASP A 186 -22.42 12.96 5.20
N GLY A 187 -21.61 11.94 5.54
CA GLY A 187 -21.52 10.71 4.77
C GLY A 187 -20.11 10.17 4.55
N GLU A 188 -20.04 9.08 3.79
CA GLU A 188 -18.78 8.39 3.50
C GLU A 188 -17.85 9.26 2.64
N ILE A 189 -16.61 9.39 3.10
CA ILE A 189 -15.50 9.98 2.36
C ILE A 189 -14.30 9.04 2.39
N SER A 190 -13.50 9.03 1.31
CA SER A 190 -12.34 8.16 1.20
C SER A 190 -11.08 8.90 0.78
N PHE A 191 -9.96 8.56 1.42
CA PHE A 191 -8.65 9.16 1.23
C PHE A 191 -7.67 8.09 0.77
N THR A 192 -7.17 8.21 -0.47
CA THR A 192 -6.12 7.31 -0.96
C THR A 192 -4.78 7.73 -0.38
N LEU A 193 -4.17 6.85 0.40
CA LEU A 193 -2.94 7.11 1.13
C LEU A 193 -1.73 6.80 0.24
N ALA A 194 -0.68 7.60 0.34
CA ALA A 194 0.59 7.30 -0.31
C ALA A 194 1.16 5.97 0.22
N LEU A 195 1.67 5.13 -0.66
CA LEU A 195 2.29 3.86 -0.29
C LEU A 195 3.74 4.05 0.13
N ALA A 196 3.94 4.73 1.26
CA ALA A 196 5.26 4.89 1.86
C ALA A 196 5.87 3.51 2.19
N ASP A 197 7.18 3.36 1.97
CA ASP A 197 7.94 2.14 2.28
C ASP A 197 7.64 1.54 3.67
N PRO A 198 7.65 2.31 4.78
CA PRO A 198 7.33 1.77 6.10
C PRO A 198 5.88 1.28 6.24
N LEU A 199 4.91 1.98 5.64
CA LEU A 199 3.51 1.54 5.62
C LEU A 199 3.36 0.20 4.91
N VAL A 200 3.92 0.08 3.69
CA VAL A 200 3.88 -1.16 2.92
C VAL A 200 4.60 -2.29 3.65
N ALA A 201 5.75 -2.01 4.26
CA ALA A 201 6.49 -2.98 5.04
C ALA A 201 5.71 -3.46 6.28
N GLY A 202 4.99 -2.57 6.97
CA GLY A 202 4.11 -2.90 8.09
C GLY A 202 2.97 -3.83 7.67
N ILE A 203 2.23 -3.45 6.63
CA ILE A 203 1.14 -4.27 6.06
C ILE A 203 1.64 -5.67 5.68
N ARG A 204 2.78 -5.77 4.99
CA ARG A 204 3.35 -7.06 4.57
C ARG A 204 3.85 -7.93 5.73
N ARG A 205 4.15 -7.33 6.89
CA ARG A 205 4.53 -8.06 8.10
C ARG A 205 3.33 -8.42 8.98
N GLY A 206 2.15 -7.91 8.66
CA GLY A 206 0.98 -7.98 9.54
C GLY A 206 1.16 -7.18 10.83
N ALA A 207 2.06 -6.19 10.83
CA ALA A 207 2.24 -5.27 11.95
C ALA A 207 1.14 -4.20 11.94
N ASP A 208 0.80 -3.68 13.11
CA ASP A 208 -0.23 -2.65 13.23
C ASP A 208 0.12 -1.41 12.39
N VAL A 209 -0.92 -0.82 11.80
CA VAL A 209 -0.81 0.46 11.10
C VAL A 209 -1.39 1.53 12.00
N ASN A 210 -0.52 2.42 12.46
CA ASN A 210 -0.87 3.57 13.29
C ASN A 210 -0.94 4.82 12.40
N LEU A 211 -2.08 5.50 12.40
CA LEU A 211 -2.30 6.74 11.68
C LEU A 211 -2.45 7.90 12.66
N HIS A 212 -1.81 9.02 12.35
CA HIS A 212 -2.00 10.31 13.02
C HIS A 212 -2.58 11.31 12.04
N LEU A 213 -3.72 11.89 12.38
CA LEU A 213 -4.37 12.92 11.59
C LEU A 213 -4.27 14.24 12.36
N THR A 214 -3.75 15.27 11.70
CA THR A 214 -3.57 16.61 12.29
C THR A 214 -3.93 17.71 11.29
N ALA A 215 -4.23 18.90 11.79
CA ALA A 215 -4.63 20.02 10.96
C ALA A 215 -3.46 20.53 10.09
N ALA A 216 -3.68 20.63 8.77
CA ALA A 216 -2.75 21.26 7.84
C ALA A 216 -3.11 22.73 7.58
N ARG A 217 -4.35 23.12 7.93
CA ARG A 217 -4.88 24.49 7.83
C ARG A 217 -5.64 24.87 9.10
N PRO A 218 -5.60 26.14 9.51
CA PRO A 218 -6.21 26.57 10.77
C PRO A 218 -7.74 26.49 10.76
N GLU A 219 -8.40 26.47 9.59
CA GLU A 219 -9.87 26.48 9.47
C GLU A 219 -10.52 25.10 9.50
N VAL A 220 -9.74 24.00 9.46
CA VAL A 220 -10.32 22.65 9.42
C VAL A 220 -11.04 22.32 10.72
N GLY A 221 -12.27 21.84 10.61
CA GLY A 221 -13.05 21.25 11.70
C GLY A 221 -13.68 19.98 11.16
N PHE A 222 -12.89 18.92 11.11
CA PHE A 222 -13.27 17.65 10.51
C PHE A 222 -13.63 16.66 11.61
N THR A 223 -14.89 16.25 11.67
CA THR A 223 -15.38 15.26 12.64
C THR A 223 -15.95 14.08 11.88
N PHE A 224 -15.66 12.87 12.34
CA PHE A 224 -16.12 11.63 11.72
C PHE A 224 -16.31 10.55 12.78
N ASN A 225 -17.02 9.48 12.42
CA ASN A 225 -17.29 8.38 13.35
C ASN A 225 -16.00 7.67 13.79
N SER A 226 -15.97 7.23 15.05
CA SER A 226 -14.91 6.37 15.60
C SER A 226 -15.27 4.88 15.48
N ARG A 227 -14.35 4.01 15.88
CA ARG A 227 -14.49 2.54 15.98
C ARG A 227 -15.57 2.08 16.96
N ASN A 228 -15.93 2.93 17.93
CA ASN A 228 -16.98 2.64 18.90
C ASN A 228 -18.31 3.30 18.54
N PHE A 229 -18.44 3.85 17.32
CA PHE A 229 -19.72 4.27 16.78
C PHE A 229 -20.68 3.08 16.67
N GLY A 230 -21.95 3.32 17.02
CA GLY A 230 -22.93 2.25 17.21
C GLY A 230 -23.30 1.48 15.93
N ASN A 231 -23.12 2.08 14.75
CA ASN A 231 -23.28 1.39 13.47
C ASN A 231 -21.91 0.98 12.92
N THR A 232 -21.65 -0.33 12.85
CA THR A 232 -20.38 -0.88 12.35
C THR A 232 -20.10 -0.52 10.90
N ASN A 233 -21.14 -0.29 10.08
CA ASN A 233 -20.96 0.09 8.68
C ASN A 233 -20.48 1.54 8.51
N ASP A 234 -20.61 2.37 9.54
CA ASP A 234 -20.20 3.77 9.51
C ASP A 234 -18.90 4.01 10.27
N GLN A 235 -18.24 2.96 10.78
CA GLN A 235 -16.94 3.04 11.47
C GLN A 235 -15.80 3.28 10.46
N PRO A 236 -14.65 3.81 10.90
CA PRO A 236 -13.47 3.92 10.05
C PRO A 236 -13.04 2.55 9.49
N VAL A 237 -12.58 2.53 8.25
CA VAL A 237 -12.04 1.33 7.60
C VAL A 237 -10.73 1.68 6.89
N LEU A 238 -9.70 0.86 7.08
CA LEU A 238 -8.52 0.85 6.22
C LEU A 238 -8.67 -0.25 5.18
N GLU A 239 -8.81 0.14 3.92
CA GLU A 239 -8.84 -0.78 2.79
C GLU A 239 -7.44 -0.93 2.20
N VAL A 240 -6.98 -2.17 2.04
CA VAL A 240 -5.72 -2.54 1.40
C VAL A 240 -6.03 -3.31 0.12
N THR A 241 -5.57 -2.80 -1.01
CA THR A 241 -5.59 -3.53 -2.29
C THR A 241 -4.20 -4.05 -2.61
N ALA A 242 -4.13 -5.33 -2.94
CA ALA A 242 -2.93 -5.99 -3.41
C ALA A 242 -3.18 -6.72 -4.72
N VAL A 243 -2.09 -7.02 -5.43
CA VAL A 243 -2.08 -7.78 -6.68
C VAL A 243 -1.04 -8.90 -6.57
N VAL A 244 -1.31 -10.04 -7.22
CA VAL A 244 -0.32 -11.10 -7.38
C VAL A 244 0.93 -10.54 -8.05
N ASN A 245 2.09 -10.76 -7.46
CA ASN A 245 3.38 -10.52 -8.10
C ASN A 245 3.62 -11.63 -9.13
N PRO A 246 3.53 -11.36 -10.44
CA PRO A 246 3.68 -12.39 -11.44
C PRO A 246 5.10 -12.93 -11.41
N GLU A 247 5.22 -14.26 -11.48
CA GLU A 247 6.53 -14.89 -11.56
C GLU A 247 7.18 -14.54 -12.92
N PRO A 248 8.34 -13.85 -12.94
CA PRO A 248 9.01 -13.51 -14.18
C PRO A 248 9.55 -14.79 -14.85
N ARG A 249 8.86 -15.28 -15.88
CA ARG A 249 9.23 -16.52 -16.57
C ARG A 249 9.44 -16.30 -18.07
N ILE A 250 10.64 -16.68 -18.54
CA ILE A 250 10.89 -16.84 -19.97
C ILE A 250 10.25 -18.15 -20.42
N GLY A 251 9.33 -18.08 -21.39
CA GLY A 251 8.59 -19.22 -21.90
C GLY A 251 9.44 -20.10 -22.82
N ALA A 252 10.18 -19.50 -23.74
CA ALA A 252 11.10 -20.21 -24.62
C ALA A 252 12.32 -19.36 -25.02
N ILE A 253 13.43 -20.05 -25.27
CA ILE A 253 14.64 -19.50 -25.89
C ILE A 253 15.01 -20.43 -27.04
N ILE A 254 15.03 -19.90 -28.27
CA ILE A 254 15.32 -20.67 -29.49
C ILE A 254 16.48 -19.99 -30.22
N ALA A 255 17.60 -20.70 -30.36
CA ALA A 255 18.74 -20.25 -31.15
C ALA A 255 18.63 -20.80 -32.58
N SER A 256 18.58 -19.93 -33.58
CA SER A 256 18.54 -20.32 -35.00
C SER A 256 19.14 -19.23 -35.89
N GLY A 257 19.88 -19.63 -36.94
CA GLY A 257 20.40 -18.68 -37.94
C GLY A 257 21.30 -17.57 -37.39
N GLY A 258 21.98 -17.79 -36.27
CA GLY A 258 22.81 -16.77 -35.60
C GLY A 258 22.01 -15.77 -34.76
N GLN A 259 20.72 -16.00 -34.53
CA GLN A 259 19.86 -15.19 -33.68
C GLN A 259 19.30 -16.01 -32.52
N VAL A 260 18.92 -15.32 -31.45
CA VAL A 260 18.20 -15.92 -30.32
C VAL A 260 16.81 -15.31 -30.24
N SER A 261 15.78 -16.12 -30.44
CA SER A 261 14.39 -15.74 -30.21
C SER A 261 14.01 -16.05 -28.77
N ILE A 262 13.46 -15.07 -28.07
CA ILE A 262 13.03 -15.17 -26.67
C ILE A 262 11.55 -14.85 -26.64
N SER A 263 10.75 -15.76 -26.08
CA SER A 263 9.33 -15.52 -25.87
C SER A 263 8.96 -15.61 -24.39
N PHE A 264 8.04 -14.76 -23.97
CA PHE A 264 7.47 -14.75 -22.63
C PHE A 264 6.09 -14.11 -22.62
N GLN A 265 5.32 -14.36 -21.56
CA GLN A 265 4.03 -13.72 -21.35
C GLN A 265 4.22 -12.50 -20.44
N ALA A 266 3.80 -11.33 -20.91
CA ALA A 266 3.69 -10.14 -20.09
C ALA A 266 2.26 -10.07 -19.53
N VAL A 267 2.10 -10.17 -18.21
CA VAL A 267 0.81 -10.09 -17.53
C VAL A 267 0.32 -8.64 -17.50
N SER A 268 -1.00 -8.44 -17.61
CA SER A 268 -1.65 -7.12 -17.56
C SER A 268 -1.23 -6.30 -16.33
N ASN A 269 -1.04 -4.99 -16.54
CA ASN A 269 -0.67 -3.98 -15.53
C ASN A 269 0.73 -4.11 -14.90
N TRP A 270 1.65 -4.81 -15.56
CA TRP A 270 3.05 -4.91 -15.11
C TRP A 270 4.02 -4.47 -16.18
N ILE A 271 5.12 -3.84 -15.77
CA ILE A 271 6.25 -3.52 -16.62
C ILE A 271 7.22 -4.70 -16.62
N TYR A 272 7.53 -5.22 -17.81
CA TYR A 272 8.53 -6.27 -17.99
C TYR A 272 9.79 -5.67 -18.62
N ARG A 273 10.97 -6.04 -18.10
CA ARG A 273 12.25 -5.79 -18.76
C ARG A 273 12.92 -7.11 -19.06
N LEU A 274 13.19 -7.35 -20.34
CA LEU A 274 14.09 -8.41 -20.77
C LEU A 274 15.50 -7.86 -20.73
N GLN A 275 16.35 -8.50 -19.93
CA GLN A 275 17.73 -8.07 -19.72
C GLN A 275 18.69 -9.15 -20.15
N ALA A 276 19.91 -8.74 -20.52
CA ALA A 276 20.99 -9.66 -20.83
C ALA A 276 22.32 -9.30 -20.18
N ALA A 277 23.15 -10.31 -19.94
CA ALA A 277 24.51 -10.16 -19.43
C ALA A 277 25.46 -11.13 -20.15
N GLN A 278 26.75 -10.79 -20.24
CA GLN A 278 27.77 -11.67 -20.84
C GLN A 278 28.28 -12.76 -19.86
N ALA A 279 27.97 -12.63 -18.56
CA ALA A 279 28.35 -13.57 -17.52
C ALA A 279 27.21 -13.74 -16.50
N LEU A 280 27.11 -14.93 -15.89
CA LEU A 280 26.12 -15.23 -14.83
C LEU A 280 26.37 -14.48 -13.53
N THR A 281 27.63 -14.17 -13.26
CA THR A 281 28.07 -13.42 -12.08
C THR A 281 28.48 -12.03 -12.54
N PRO A 282 27.60 -11.04 -12.42
CA PRO A 282 27.97 -9.64 -12.58
C PRO A 282 29.19 -9.30 -11.73
N VAL A 283 30.15 -8.60 -12.32
CA VAL A 283 31.33 -8.04 -11.67
C VAL A 283 31.04 -6.62 -11.14
N GLY A 284 29.92 -5.99 -11.55
CA GLY A 284 29.49 -4.68 -11.05
C GLY A 284 28.09 -4.23 -11.47
N PRO A 285 27.62 -3.08 -10.94
CA PRO A 285 26.38 -2.44 -11.40
C PRO A 285 26.49 -2.03 -12.88
N GLY A 286 25.55 -2.48 -13.71
CA GLY A 286 25.51 -2.21 -15.16
C GLY A 286 25.73 -3.42 -16.08
N ASP A 287 26.01 -4.60 -15.52
CA ASP A 287 26.29 -5.80 -16.33
C ASP A 287 25.05 -6.43 -16.98
N TRP A 288 23.86 -6.10 -16.47
CA TRP A 288 22.60 -6.43 -17.11
C TRP A 288 22.13 -5.24 -17.94
N ILE A 289 22.09 -5.40 -19.26
CA ILE A 289 21.57 -4.41 -20.20
C ILE A 289 20.10 -4.70 -20.51
N ASP A 290 19.26 -3.67 -20.53
CA ASP A 290 17.87 -3.78 -20.98
C ASP A 290 17.87 -3.99 -22.51
N LEU A 291 17.35 -5.15 -22.94
CA LEU A 291 17.15 -5.49 -24.36
C LEU A 291 15.78 -5.04 -24.87
N LEU A 292 14.77 -5.18 -24.01
CA LEU A 292 13.39 -4.80 -24.29
C LEU A 292 12.71 -4.34 -23.00
N VAL A 293 11.93 -3.27 -23.09
CA VAL A 293 10.99 -2.84 -22.04
C VAL A 293 9.58 -2.95 -22.61
N VAL A 294 8.74 -3.74 -21.94
CA VAL A 294 7.32 -3.86 -22.24
C VAL A 294 6.58 -3.03 -21.18
N PRO A 295 6.00 -1.87 -21.56
CA PRO A 295 5.24 -1.06 -20.61
C PRO A 295 3.97 -1.80 -20.16
N ALA A 296 3.46 -1.46 -18.98
CA ALA A 296 2.20 -1.98 -18.48
C ALA A 296 1.07 -1.81 -19.51
N GLN A 297 0.34 -2.90 -19.77
CA GLN A 297 -0.79 -2.95 -20.70
C GLN A 297 -2.05 -3.41 -19.96
N PRO A 298 -3.26 -2.99 -20.38
CA PRO A 298 -4.51 -3.40 -19.73
C PRO A 298 -4.83 -4.89 -19.91
N THR A 299 -4.21 -5.56 -20.87
CA THR A 299 -4.40 -7.00 -21.15
C THR A 299 -3.05 -7.72 -21.24
N SER A 300 -3.04 -8.99 -20.84
CA SER A 300 -1.86 -9.85 -20.97
C SER A 300 -1.49 -10.06 -22.44
N THR A 301 -0.20 -10.09 -22.75
CA THR A 301 0.30 -10.24 -24.12
C THR A 301 1.48 -11.21 -24.23
N ASN A 302 1.55 -11.94 -25.34
CA ASN A 302 2.70 -12.76 -25.68
C ASN A 302 3.76 -11.91 -26.37
N VAL A 303 4.94 -11.85 -25.77
CA VAL A 303 6.06 -11.06 -26.25
C VAL A 303 7.05 -11.97 -26.94
N LEU A 304 7.50 -11.58 -28.13
CA LEU A 304 8.57 -12.22 -28.87
C LEU A 304 9.66 -11.17 -29.14
N TYR A 305 10.88 -11.43 -28.66
CA TYR A 305 12.05 -10.61 -28.90
C TYR A 305 13.11 -11.40 -29.67
N GLN A 306 13.79 -10.75 -30.61
CA GLN A 306 14.90 -11.32 -31.34
C GLN A 306 16.20 -10.61 -30.97
N ASP A 307 17.12 -11.33 -30.34
CA ASP A 307 18.47 -10.87 -30.11
C ASP A 307 19.37 -11.26 -31.28
N ALA A 308 20.01 -10.27 -31.90
CA ALA A 308 20.97 -10.45 -32.99
C ALA A 308 22.35 -10.92 -32.51
N ALA A 309 22.57 -11.07 -31.21
CA ALA A 309 23.81 -11.58 -30.66
C ALA A 309 24.09 -13.01 -31.15
N THR A 310 25.23 -13.17 -31.81
CA THR A 310 25.69 -14.44 -32.39
C THR A 310 26.53 -15.27 -31.42
N ASN A 311 26.96 -14.72 -30.29
CA ASN A 311 27.75 -15.41 -29.29
C ASN A 311 26.83 -16.18 -28.32
N GLN A 312 26.89 -17.51 -28.35
CA GLN A 312 26.07 -18.43 -27.54
C GLN A 312 26.36 -18.39 -26.02
N THR A 313 26.90 -17.28 -25.52
CA THR A 313 27.43 -17.10 -24.16
C THR A 313 26.67 -16.07 -23.34
N ARG A 314 25.66 -15.42 -23.92
CA ARG A 314 24.85 -14.41 -23.24
C ARG A 314 23.77 -15.06 -22.38
N PHE A 315 23.56 -14.50 -21.21
CA PHE A 315 22.52 -14.89 -20.25
C PHE A 315 21.35 -13.92 -20.34
N TYR A 316 20.14 -14.41 -20.12
CA TYR A 316 18.91 -13.62 -20.18
C TYR A 316 18.14 -13.73 -18.87
N ARG A 317 17.48 -12.65 -18.46
CA ARG A 317 16.51 -12.66 -17.37
C ARG A 317 15.35 -11.74 -17.66
N LEU A 318 14.23 -12.00 -17.01
CA LEU A 318 13.12 -11.06 -16.91
C LEU A 318 13.13 -10.42 -15.54
N SER A 319 12.95 -9.11 -15.50
CA SER A 319 12.57 -8.40 -14.28
C SER A 319 11.17 -7.84 -14.47
N VAL A 320 10.37 -7.88 -13.42
CA VAL A 320 8.99 -7.39 -13.42
C VAL A 320 8.83 -6.36 -12.30
N SER A 321 8.13 -5.29 -12.60
CA SER A 321 7.73 -4.27 -11.63
C SER A 321 6.29 -3.81 -11.92
N PRO A 322 5.57 -3.32 -10.90
CA PRO A 322 4.31 -2.61 -11.12
C PRO A 322 4.49 -1.43 -12.09
#